data_AF-A0A7G2CT60-F1
#
_entry.id   AF-A0A7G2CT60-F1
#
_cell.length_a   1.000
_cell.length_b   1.000
_cell.length_c   1.000
_cell.angle_alpha   90.00
_cell.angle_beta   90.00
_cell.angle_gamma   90.00
#
_symmetry.space_group_name_H-M   'P 1'
#
loop_
_entity.id
_entity.type
_entity.pdbx_description
1 polymer ?
#
loop_
_entity_poly.entity_id
_entity_poly.type
_entity_poly.pdbx_seq_one_letter_code
_entity_poly.pdbx_strand_id
1 'polypeptide(L)'
;MLRRSTAVLFGSFERNWDNKRVFPHDRTGRFNLDEAALELDLDPEYVASLYRPAHYTYAVRGQRYPAEQGRAGRPGSSSSARDRMFPLYKRNYHLNKEYRVLDWRRVTTE
;
A
#
# COMPACT_ATOMS: atom_id res chain seq x y z
N MET A 1 -41.55 -9.87 2.25
CA MET A 1 -40.97 -8.64 2.84
C MET A 1 -39.75 -9.03 3.68
N LEU A 2 -38.54 -9.03 3.10
CA LEU A 2 -37.29 -9.26 3.82
C LEU A 2 -36.47 -7.95 3.82
N ARG A 3 -36.49 -7.23 4.94
CA ARG A 3 -35.61 -6.08 5.23
C ARG A 3 -35.01 -6.26 6.64
N ARG A 4 -34.21 -7.31 6.85
CA ARG A 4 -33.61 -7.59 8.17
C ARG A 4 -32.10 -7.88 8.18
N SER A 5 -31.38 -7.70 7.08
CA SER A 5 -30.00 -8.21 6.97
C SER A 5 -28.89 -7.17 6.76
N THR A 6 -29.15 -5.87 6.77
CA THR A 6 -28.08 -4.86 6.62
C THR A 6 -27.65 -4.22 7.94
N ALA A 7 -28.56 -4.05 8.91
CA ALA A 7 -28.24 -3.38 10.17
C ALA A 7 -27.26 -4.15 11.08
N VAL A 8 -27.20 -5.47 10.96
CA VAL A 8 -26.30 -6.31 11.79
C VAL A 8 -24.84 -6.18 11.36
N LEU A 9 -24.57 -5.93 10.07
CA LEU A 9 -23.21 -5.76 9.56
C LEU A 9 -22.60 -4.39 9.92
N PHE A 10 -23.43 -3.36 10.10
CA PHE A 10 -22.98 -2.03 10.52
C PHE A 10 -22.89 -1.87 12.05
N GLY A 11 -23.73 -2.57 12.82
CA GLY A 11 -23.69 -2.52 14.29
C GLY A 11 -22.46 -3.19 14.93
N SER A 12 -21.80 -4.11 14.21
CA SER A 12 -20.54 -4.73 14.66
C SER A 12 -19.32 -3.83 14.48
N PHE A 13 -19.39 -2.82 13.60
CA PHE A 13 -18.30 -1.84 13.42
C PHE A 13 -18.26 -0.78 14.53
N GLU A 14 -19.43 -0.38 15.05
CA GLU A 14 -19.51 0.69 16.05
C GLU A 14 -19.15 0.24 17.47
N ARG A 15 -19.35 -1.05 17.81
CA ARG A 15 -19.17 -1.56 19.18
C ARG A 15 -17.72 -1.72 19.67
N ASN A 16 -16.73 -1.62 18.80
CA ASN A 16 -15.32 -1.82 19.15
C ASN A 16 -14.46 -0.56 19.12
N TRP A 17 -15.03 0.61 18.80
CA TRP A 17 -14.24 1.84 18.73
C TRP A 17 -13.82 2.38 20.11
N ASP A 18 -14.68 2.21 21.12
CA ASP A 18 -14.40 2.61 22.51
C ASP A 18 -13.33 1.73 23.17
N ASN A 19 -13.09 0.54 22.63
CA ASN A 19 -12.09 -0.42 23.08
C ASN A 19 -10.95 -0.58 22.09
N LYS A 20 -10.58 0.51 21.39
CA LYS A 20 -9.28 0.56 20.72
C LYS A 20 -8.21 0.34 21.79
N ARG A 21 -7.67 -0.89 21.83
CA ARG A 21 -6.41 -1.14 22.55
C ARG A 21 -5.42 -0.14 21.99
N VAL A 22 -4.94 0.74 22.86
CA VAL A 22 -3.83 1.65 22.56
C VAL A 22 -2.72 0.77 22.02
N PHE A 23 -2.47 0.84 20.70
CA PHE A 23 -1.41 0.06 20.08
C PHE A 23 -0.09 0.46 20.75
N PRO A 24 0.85 -0.48 20.94
CA PRO A 24 2.04 -0.25 21.76
C PRO A 24 2.91 0.94 21.31
N HIS A 25 2.69 1.48 20.11
CA HIS A 25 3.44 2.59 19.54
C HIS A 25 2.67 3.91 19.39
N ASP A 26 1.35 3.94 19.63
CA ASP A 26 0.58 5.20 19.58
C ASP A 26 -0.23 5.44 20.85
N ARG A 27 0.38 6.21 21.77
CA ARG A 27 -0.25 6.67 23.02
C ARG A 27 -1.40 7.66 22.80
N THR A 28 -1.53 8.25 21.62
CA THR A 28 -2.55 9.24 21.29
C THR A 28 -3.73 8.67 20.49
N GLY A 29 -3.62 7.42 20.02
CA GLY A 29 -4.69 6.69 19.34
C GLY A 29 -5.07 7.25 17.97
N ARG A 30 -4.14 7.88 17.26
CA ARG A 30 -4.35 8.31 15.87
C ARG A 30 -4.46 7.11 14.94
N PHE A 31 -4.99 7.34 13.75
CA PHE A 31 -5.05 6.31 12.74
C PHE A 31 -3.67 6.14 12.08
N ASN A 32 -3.18 4.91 12.05
CA ASN A 32 -1.97 4.52 11.34
C ASN A 32 -2.30 3.39 10.34
N LEU A 33 -1.82 3.53 9.11
CA LEU A 33 -2.03 2.54 8.04
C LEU A 33 -1.38 1.19 8.38
N ASP A 34 -0.20 1.21 9.00
CA ASP A 34 0.50 -0.03 9.35
C ASP A 34 -0.23 -0.79 10.47
N GLU A 35 -0.80 -0.06 11.44
CA GLU A 35 -1.62 -0.65 12.50
C GLU A 35 -2.94 -1.20 11.94
N ALA A 36 -3.57 -0.50 11.01
CA ALA A 36 -4.76 -0.99 10.33
C ALA A 36 -4.47 -2.23 9.49
N ALA A 37 -3.29 -2.31 8.85
CA ALA A 37 -2.86 -3.50 8.13
C ALA A 37 -2.69 -4.69 9.07
N LEU A 38 -2.04 -4.49 10.22
CA LEU A 38 -1.85 -5.53 11.24
C LEU A 38 -3.18 -6.03 11.83
N GLU A 39 -4.11 -5.13 12.14
CA GLU A 39 -5.43 -5.49 12.69
C GLU A 39 -6.27 -6.30 11.68
N LEU A 40 -6.05 -6.07 10.38
CA LEU A 40 -6.75 -6.76 9.29
C LEU A 40 -5.99 -7.98 8.76
N ASP A 41 -4.84 -8.34 9.34
CA ASP A 41 -3.94 -9.40 8.87
C ASP A 41 -3.56 -9.24 7.38
N LEU A 42 -3.23 -8.01 7.00
CA LEU A 42 -2.80 -7.63 5.65
C LEU A 42 -1.33 -7.22 5.63
N ASP A 43 -0.67 -7.47 4.50
CA ASP A 43 0.68 -6.96 4.26
C ASP A 43 0.67 -5.42 4.26
N PRO A 44 1.44 -4.74 5.13
CA PRO A 44 1.49 -3.28 5.18
C PRO A 44 1.96 -2.66 3.86
N GLU A 45 2.86 -3.30 3.11
CA GLU A 45 3.31 -2.79 1.81
C GLU A 45 2.20 -2.88 0.76
N TYR A 46 1.39 -3.94 0.83
CA TYR A 46 0.19 -4.09 0.02
C TYR A 46 -0.83 -3.00 0.36
N VAL A 47 -1.13 -2.78 1.64
CA VAL A 47 -2.08 -1.73 2.07
C VAL A 47 -1.60 -0.35 1.64
N ALA A 48 -0.33 0.00 1.86
CA ALA A 48 0.26 1.26 1.41
C ALA A 48 0.17 1.45 -0.12
N SER A 49 0.19 0.35 -0.88
CA SER A 49 0.06 0.39 -2.35
C SER A 49 -1.35 0.75 -2.82
N LEU A 50 -2.39 0.48 -2.01
CA LEU A 50 -3.79 0.77 -2.35
C LEU A 50 -4.10 2.27 -2.29
N TYR A 51 -3.39 3.01 -1.43
CA TYR A 51 -3.61 4.44 -1.21
C TYR A 51 -2.71 5.34 -2.07
N ARG A 52 -2.01 4.79 -3.07
CA ARG A 52 -1.18 5.54 -4.02
C ARG A 52 -1.41 5.07 -5.46
N PRO A 53 -1.09 5.92 -6.47
CA PRO A 53 -1.28 5.53 -7.87
C PRO A 53 -0.54 4.23 -8.22
N ALA A 54 -1.26 3.30 -8.87
CA ALA A 54 -0.79 1.94 -9.15
C ALA A 54 0.54 1.90 -9.94
N HIS A 55 0.77 2.87 -10.83
CA HIS A 55 1.98 2.92 -11.66
C HIS A 55 3.27 3.26 -10.89
N TYR A 56 3.17 3.67 -9.61
CA TYR A 56 4.31 3.83 -8.72
C TYR A 56 4.75 2.49 -8.10
N THR A 57 3.80 1.68 -7.62
CA THR A 57 4.12 0.37 -7.00
C THR A 57 4.33 -0.73 -8.03
N TYR A 58 3.46 -0.80 -9.04
CA TYR A 58 3.37 -1.94 -9.96
C TYR A 58 4.01 -1.65 -11.31
N ALA A 59 4.26 -2.71 -12.09
CA ALA A 59 4.77 -2.64 -13.46
C ALA A 59 3.66 -2.27 -14.46
N VAL A 60 3.04 -1.11 -14.25
CA VAL A 60 1.90 -0.61 -15.04
C VAL A 60 2.32 0.67 -15.76
N ARG A 61 1.73 0.90 -16.95
CA ARG A 61 1.88 2.16 -17.67
C ARG A 61 1.19 3.29 -16.89
N GLY A 62 1.90 4.40 -16.72
CA GLY A 62 1.37 5.62 -16.11
C GLY A 62 2.32 6.77 -16.40
N GLN A 63 1.75 7.97 -16.56
CA GLN A 63 2.54 9.17 -16.80
C GLN A 63 3.34 9.53 -15.55
N ARG A 64 4.59 9.97 -15.74
CA ARG A 64 5.45 10.48 -14.67
C ARG A 64 5.99 11.84 -15.08
N TYR A 65 6.19 12.70 -14.09
CA TYR A 65 6.79 14.00 -14.35
C TYR A 65 8.28 13.86 -14.67
N PRO A 66 8.83 14.62 -15.63
CA PRO A 66 10.27 14.60 -15.95
C PRO A 66 11.16 14.91 -14.74
N ALA A 67 10.68 15.75 -13.82
CA ALA A 67 11.39 16.11 -12.59
C ALA A 67 11.61 14.92 -11.65
N GLU A 68 10.79 13.88 -11.71
CA GLU A 68 10.93 12.70 -10.85
C GLU A 68 12.09 11.78 -11.27
N GLN A 69 12.55 11.87 -12.53
CA GLN A 69 13.50 10.90 -13.10
C GLN A 69 14.89 11.00 -12.45
N GLY A 70 15.20 12.13 -11.82
CA GLY A 70 16.54 12.46 -11.36
C GLY A 70 17.41 13.05 -12.48
N ARG A 71 18.61 13.50 -12.10
CA ARG A 71 19.58 14.10 -13.02
C ARG A 71 21.01 13.72 -12.64
N ALA A 72 21.87 13.63 -13.65
CA ALA A 72 23.31 13.51 -13.46
C ALA A 72 23.86 14.70 -12.65
N GLY A 73 24.96 14.45 -11.93
CA GLY A 73 25.66 15.50 -11.19
C GLY A 73 26.21 16.56 -12.14
N ARG A 74 26.27 17.80 -11.67
CA ARG A 74 26.88 18.93 -12.38
C ARG A 74 27.95 19.55 -11.47
N PRO A 75 28.98 20.23 -12.01
CA PRO A 75 29.89 21.00 -11.15
C PRO A 75 29.11 21.90 -10.19
N GLY A 76 29.36 21.76 -8.88
CA GLY A 76 28.62 22.48 -7.83
C GLY A 76 27.29 21.84 -7.37
N SER A 77 26.90 20.68 -7.88
CA SER A 77 25.71 19.96 -7.41
C SER A 77 25.84 18.43 -7.49
N SER A 78 25.38 17.74 -6.45
CA SER A 78 25.38 16.27 -6.45
C SER A 78 24.40 15.70 -7.47
N SER A 79 24.66 14.46 -7.89
CA SER A 79 23.68 13.69 -8.67
C SER A 79 22.41 13.46 -7.85
N SER A 80 21.28 13.31 -8.56
CA SER A 80 19.99 12.98 -7.95
C SER A 80 19.44 11.74 -8.63
N ALA A 81 18.94 10.80 -7.83
CA ALA A 81 18.34 9.57 -8.30
C ALA A 81 16.91 9.51 -7.77
N ARG A 82 15.97 9.08 -8.63
CA ARG A 82 14.56 8.93 -8.27
C ARG A 82 14.37 8.15 -6.98
N ASP A 83 15.05 7.02 -6.85
CA ASP A 83 14.93 6.13 -5.69
C ASP A 83 15.40 6.75 -4.37
N ARG A 84 16.24 7.80 -4.43
CA ARG A 84 16.65 8.57 -3.24
C ARG A 84 15.68 9.71 -2.92
N MET A 85 15.12 10.35 -3.95
CA MET A 85 14.17 11.46 -3.79
C MET A 85 12.77 10.96 -3.39
N PHE A 86 12.36 9.81 -3.92
CA PHE A 86 11.04 9.21 -3.74
C PHE A 86 11.17 7.73 -3.35
N PRO A 87 11.74 7.41 -2.17
CA PRO A 87 11.99 6.03 -1.76
C PRO A 87 10.69 5.22 -1.65
N LEU A 88 9.61 5.86 -1.20
CA LEU A 88 8.30 5.22 -1.08
C LEU A 88 7.68 4.91 -2.45
N TYR A 89 7.98 5.65 -3.52
CA TYR A 89 7.43 5.43 -4.87
C TYR A 89 8.28 4.50 -5.73
N LYS A 90 9.13 3.69 -5.10
CA LYS A 90 9.83 2.60 -5.76
C LYS A 90 8.85 1.48 -6.09
N ARG A 91 9.08 0.84 -7.24
CA ARG A 91 8.28 -0.32 -7.62
C ARG A 91 8.59 -1.50 -6.69
N ASN A 92 7.55 -2.22 -6.29
CA ASN A 92 7.67 -3.45 -5.54
C ASN A 92 7.42 -4.63 -6.48
N TYR A 93 8.51 -5.30 -6.88
CA TYR A 93 8.44 -6.43 -7.81
C TYR A 93 7.85 -7.68 -7.17
N HIS A 94 7.96 -7.84 -5.84
CA HIS A 94 7.33 -8.94 -5.11
C HIS A 94 5.80 -8.83 -5.21
N LEU A 95 5.24 -7.70 -4.78
CA LEU A 95 3.81 -7.42 -4.89
C LEU A 95 3.32 -7.49 -6.34
N ASN A 96 4.10 -7.00 -7.30
CA ASN A 96 3.70 -7.09 -8.70
C ASN A 96 3.61 -8.55 -9.18
N LYS A 97 4.55 -9.40 -8.78
CA LYS A 97 4.53 -10.83 -9.12
C LYS A 97 3.33 -11.52 -8.49
N GLU A 98 3.07 -11.25 -7.22
CA GLU A 98 2.00 -11.89 -6.45
C GLU A 98 0.60 -11.52 -6.94
N TYR A 99 0.34 -10.24 -7.18
CA TYR A 99 -1.02 -9.75 -7.47
C TYR A 99 -1.32 -9.53 -8.94
N ARG A 100 -0.31 -9.43 -9.82
CA ARG A 100 -0.53 -9.08 -11.24
C ARG A 100 0.03 -10.08 -12.24
N VAL A 101 1.02 -10.89 -11.86
CA VAL A 101 1.66 -11.82 -12.79
C VAL A 101 1.14 -13.23 -12.52
N LEU A 102 0.71 -13.90 -13.57
CA LEU A 102 0.31 -15.30 -13.48
C LEU A 102 1.55 -16.16 -13.23
N ASP A 103 1.53 -16.96 -12.16
CA ASP A 103 2.61 -17.89 -11.87
C ASP A 103 2.52 -19.10 -12.80
N TRP A 104 3.61 -19.40 -13.51
CA TRP A 104 3.68 -20.51 -14.47
C TRP A 104 3.36 -21.86 -13.82
N ARG A 105 3.72 -22.03 -12.54
CA ARG A 105 3.44 -23.25 -11.77
C ARG A 105 1.94 -23.53 -11.60
N ARG A 106 1.10 -22.50 -11.66
CA ARG A 106 -0.36 -22.63 -11.55
C ARG A 106 -1.04 -22.90 -12.89
N VAL A 107 -0.29 -22.81 -13.99
CA VAL A 107 -0.81 -22.94 -15.36
C VAL A 107 -0.29 -24.22 -16.01
N THR A 108 0.91 -24.67 -15.65
CA THR A 108 1.49 -25.89 -16.22
C THR A 108 0.60 -27.09 -15.92
N THR A 109 0.36 -27.89 -16.96
CA THR A 109 -0.44 -29.11 -16.91
C THR A 109 0.41 -30.36 -17.18
N GLU A 110 1.74 -30.19 -17.28
CA GLU A 110 2.72 -31.28 -17.37
C GLU A 110 2.78 -32.12 -16.09
#